data_AF-A0A6G2DCH0-F1
#
_entry.id   AF-A0A6G2DCH0-F1
#
_cell.length_a   1.000
_cell.length_b   1.000
_cell.length_c   1.000
_cell.angle_alpha   90.00
_cell.angle_beta   90.00
_cell.angle_gamma   90.00
#
_symmetry.space_group_name_H-M   'P 1'
#
loop_
_entity.id
_entity.type
_entity.pdbx_description
1 polymer ?
#
loop_
_entity_poly.entity_id
_entity_poly.type
_entity_poly.pdbx_seq_one_letter_code
_entity_poly.pdbx_strand_id
1 'polypeptide(L)'
;LLLHTQVSIQQLLKLPAECFHPKPKVNSVLIKLTRHTTDVPDKYWKLYTYFVSKWVNREYRQLLTKNQFHQAMKHAKVNNLSTITYEQVLSIFNSYLLFNGRK
;
A
#
# COMPACT_ATOMS: atom_id res chain seq x y z
N LEU A 1 0.70 -3.31 -0.89
CA LEU A 1 0.91 -2.03 -1.61
C LEU A 1 0.91 -2.22 -3.13
N LEU A 2 1.86 -2.95 -3.72
CA LEU A 2 1.90 -3.11 -5.20
C LEU A 2 0.66 -3.82 -5.75
N LEU A 3 0.32 -5.00 -5.22
CA LEU A 3 -0.84 -5.77 -5.68
C LEU A 3 -2.17 -5.03 -5.53
N HIS A 4 -2.32 -4.25 -4.45
CA HIS A 4 -3.54 -3.47 -4.16
C HIS A 4 -3.90 -2.45 -5.24
N THR A 5 -2.94 -2.04 -6.07
CA THR A 5 -3.22 -1.10 -7.18
C THR A 5 -4.13 -1.69 -8.25
N GLN A 6 -4.23 -3.01 -8.35
CA GLN A 6 -4.95 -3.71 -9.42
C GLN A 6 -6.03 -4.66 -8.91
N VAL A 7 -6.01 -4.99 -7.62
CA VAL A 7 -6.98 -5.89 -7.01
C VAL A 7 -7.42 -5.42 -5.63
N SER A 8 -8.71 -5.57 -5.37
CA SER A 8 -9.28 -5.47 -4.03
C SER A 8 -9.12 -6.81 -3.32
N ILE A 9 -8.54 -6.80 -2.13
CA ILE A 9 -8.28 -8.00 -1.32
C ILE A 9 -9.29 -8.06 -0.18
N GLN A 10 -10.08 -9.14 -0.15
CA GLN A 10 -11.05 -9.39 0.92
C GLN A 10 -10.75 -10.73 1.57
N GLN A 11 -10.64 -10.74 2.90
CA GLN A 11 -10.60 -11.98 3.67
C GLN A 11 -12.03 -12.49 3.87
N LEU A 12 -12.31 -13.72 3.43
CA LEU A 12 -13.66 -14.30 3.49
C LEU A 12 -13.83 -15.27 4.65
N LEU A 13 -12.89 -16.20 4.82
CA LEU A 13 -13.03 -17.29 5.79
C LEU A 13 -11.69 -17.63 6.42
N LYS A 14 -11.67 -17.85 7.75
CA LYS A 14 -10.52 -18.44 8.45
C LYS A 14 -10.69 -19.95 8.45
N LEU A 15 -9.67 -20.67 8.00
CA LEU A 15 -9.64 -22.11 7.92
C LEU A 15 -8.66 -22.64 8.97
N PRO A 16 -9.15 -23.31 10.03
CA PRO A 16 -8.30 -23.93 11.02
C PRO A 16 -7.35 -24.96 10.39
N ALA A 17 -6.15 -25.12 10.96
CA ALA A 17 -5.15 -26.07 10.48
C ALA A 17 -5.67 -27.52 10.46
N GLU A 18 -6.60 -27.84 11.35
CA GLU A 18 -7.27 -29.14 11.48
C GLU A 18 -7.96 -29.60 10.19
N CYS A 19 -8.33 -28.67 9.30
CA CYS A 19 -9.01 -28.97 8.05
C CYS A 19 -8.09 -29.51 6.94
N PHE A 20 -6.78 -29.57 7.17
CA PHE A 20 -5.78 -29.93 6.15
C PHE A 20 -5.02 -31.20 6.50
N HIS A 21 -4.57 -31.92 5.47
CA HIS A 21 -3.66 -33.06 5.61
C HIS A 21 -2.48 -32.96 4.62
N PRO A 22 -1.22 -33.09 5.08
CA PRO A 22 -0.80 -33.17 6.48
C PRO A 22 -1.15 -31.89 7.26
N LYS A 23 -1.42 -32.00 8.57
CA LYS A 23 -1.85 -30.87 9.41
C LYS A 23 -0.73 -29.81 9.49
N PRO A 24 -0.94 -28.58 8.97
CA PRO A 24 0.05 -27.51 9.06
C PRO A 24 0.16 -26.96 10.49
N LYS A 25 1.23 -26.19 10.76
CA LYS A 25 1.43 -25.52 12.06
C LYS A 25 0.62 -24.23 12.22
N VAL A 26 0.02 -23.75 11.15
CA VAL A 26 -0.66 -22.45 11.10
C VAL A 26 -2.03 -22.59 10.45
N ASN A 27 -2.96 -21.72 10.85
CA ASN A 27 -4.26 -21.60 10.19
C ASN A 27 -4.10 -20.97 8.80
N SER A 28 -5.03 -21.29 7.92
CA SER A 28 -5.14 -20.68 6.59
C SER A 28 -6.28 -19.67 6.56
N VAL A 29 -6.30 -18.84 5.52
CA VAL A 29 -7.38 -17.88 5.26
C VAL A 29 -7.76 -17.96 3.78
N LEU A 30 -9.05 -18.08 3.50
CA LEU A 30 -9.58 -17.88 2.16
C LEU A 30 -9.65 -16.39 1.87
N ILE A 31 -8.91 -15.96 0.84
CA ILE A 31 -8.90 -14.59 0.34
C ILE A 31 -9.56 -14.54 -1.03
N LYS A 32 -10.35 -13.48 -1.27
CA LYS A 32 -10.90 -13.14 -2.58
C LYS A 32 -10.14 -11.94 -3.14
N LEU A 33 -9.59 -12.11 -4.33
CA LEU A 33 -8.97 -11.04 -5.11
C LEU A 33 -9.93 -10.66 -6.22
N THR A 34 -10.36 -9.40 -6.24
CA THR A 34 -11.24 -8.88 -7.29
C THR A 34 -10.46 -7.84 -8.09
N ARG A 35 -10.22 -8.13 -9.37
CA ARG A 35 -9.49 -7.20 -10.25
C ARG A 35 -10.34 -5.97 -10.54
N HIS A 36 -9.69 -4.81 -10.54
CA HIS A 36 -10.27 -3.54 -10.95
C HIS A 36 -9.30 -2.80 -11.89
N THR A 37 -9.74 -1.65 -12.40
CA THR A 37 -8.88 -0.72 -13.11
C THR A 37 -7.75 -0.27 -12.20
N THR A 38 -6.56 -0.10 -12.75
CA THR A 38 -5.37 0.26 -11.96
C THR A 38 -5.54 1.64 -11.29
N ASP A 39 -5.23 1.71 -10.00
CA ASP A 39 -5.17 2.98 -9.26
C ASP A 39 -3.95 3.83 -9.66
N VAL A 40 -2.93 3.18 -10.24
CA VAL A 40 -1.68 3.80 -10.67
C VAL A 40 -1.52 3.58 -12.18
N PRO A 41 -1.60 4.63 -13.01
CA PRO A 41 -1.34 4.52 -14.44
C PRO A 41 0.08 4.02 -14.75
N ASP A 42 0.23 3.26 -15.84
CA ASP A 42 1.51 2.65 -16.24
C ASP A 42 2.66 3.66 -16.36
N LYS A 43 2.36 4.90 -16.81
CA LYS A 43 3.35 5.99 -16.88
C LYS A 43 4.03 6.30 -15.53
N TYR A 44 3.36 6.02 -14.42
CA TYR A 44 3.88 6.23 -13.07
C TYR A 44 4.32 4.93 -12.40
N TRP A 45 4.23 3.78 -13.05
CA TRP A 45 4.49 2.49 -12.41
C TRP A 45 5.92 2.34 -11.87
N LYS A 46 6.93 2.72 -12.67
CA LYS A 46 8.34 2.74 -12.23
C LYS A 46 8.56 3.68 -11.04
N LEU A 47 7.81 4.78 -10.99
CA LEU A 47 7.93 5.75 -9.93
C LEU A 47 7.22 5.29 -8.65
N TYR A 48 6.05 4.66 -8.80
CA TYR A 48 5.30 4.09 -7.70
C TYR A 48 6.06 2.94 -7.04
N THR A 49 6.67 2.06 -7.83
CA THR A 49 7.51 0.96 -7.32
C THR A 49 8.74 1.49 -6.55
N TYR A 50 9.41 2.53 -7.07
CA TYR A 50 10.47 3.23 -6.32
C TYR A 50 9.94 3.84 -5.02
N PHE A 51 8.82 4.57 -5.08
CA PHE A 51 8.18 5.17 -3.92
C PHE A 51 7.87 4.12 -2.85
N VAL A 52 7.23 3.00 -3.21
CA VAL A 52 6.88 1.91 -2.30
C VAL A 52 8.13 1.29 -1.66
N SER A 53 9.19 1.07 -2.43
CA SER A 53 10.47 0.55 -1.92
C SER A 53 11.04 1.43 -0.81
N LYS A 54 11.17 2.74 -1.06
CA LYS A 54 11.66 3.70 -0.06
C LYS A 54 10.70 3.87 1.12
N TRP A 55 9.40 3.86 0.85
CA TRP A 55 8.36 4.01 1.87
C TRP A 55 8.41 2.86 2.88
N VAL A 56 8.42 1.61 2.41
CA VAL A 56 8.41 0.42 3.27
C VAL A 56 9.71 0.32 4.09
N ASN A 57 10.84 0.74 3.52
CA ASN A 57 12.12 0.81 4.23
C ASN A 57 12.25 2.01 5.19
N ARG A 58 11.19 2.83 5.33
CA ARG A 58 11.20 4.05 6.16
C ARG A 58 12.23 5.10 5.72
N GLU A 59 12.64 5.06 4.45
CA GLU A 59 13.57 6.02 3.82
C GLU A 59 12.84 7.32 3.40
N TYR A 60 11.96 7.86 4.25
CA TYR A 60 11.02 8.94 3.90
C TYR A 60 11.69 10.22 3.39
N ARG A 61 12.89 10.53 3.90
CA ARG A 61 13.67 11.72 3.48
C ARG A 61 14.16 11.63 2.04
N GLN A 62 14.24 10.43 1.45
CA GLN A 62 14.55 10.25 0.03
C GLN A 62 13.34 10.50 -0.87
N LEU A 63 12.14 10.53 -0.29
CA LEU A 63 10.89 10.76 -1.00
C LEU A 63 10.43 12.22 -0.88
N LEU A 64 10.45 12.76 0.32
CA LEU A 64 9.86 14.06 0.64
C LEU A 64 10.75 14.81 1.63
N THR A 65 10.84 16.13 1.45
CA THR A 65 11.42 17.01 2.48
C THR A 65 10.56 16.97 3.76
N LYS A 66 11.10 17.42 4.89
CA LYS A 66 10.40 17.42 6.19
C LYS A 66 9.02 18.08 6.12
N ASN A 67 8.92 19.22 5.44
CA ASN A 67 7.68 19.98 5.32
C ASN A 67 6.68 19.30 4.37
N GLN A 68 7.15 18.80 3.23
CA GLN A 68 6.31 18.06 2.27
C GLN A 68 5.76 16.78 2.91
N PHE A 69 6.59 16.06 3.67
CA PHE A 69 6.16 14.86 4.39
C PHE A 69 5.06 15.19 5.40
N HIS A 70 5.26 16.23 6.23
CA HIS A 70 4.26 16.67 7.19
C HIS A 70 2.93 17.05 6.51
N GLN A 71 2.98 17.81 5.42
CA GLN A 71 1.79 18.20 4.66
C GLN A 71 1.08 17.00 4.02
N ALA A 72 1.83 16.07 3.42
CA ALA A 72 1.27 14.87 2.81
C ALA A 72 0.57 13.98 3.85
N MET A 73 1.20 13.79 5.02
CA MET A 73 0.63 13.04 6.14
C MET A 73 -0.65 13.68 6.68
N LYS A 74 -0.65 15.01 6.85
CA LYS A 74 -1.83 15.78 7.25
C LYS A 74 -2.96 15.67 6.23
N HIS A 75 -2.65 15.79 4.95
CA HIS A 75 -3.63 15.68 3.86
C HIS A 75 -4.25 14.27 3.79
N ALA A 76 -3.43 13.22 3.95
CA ALA A 76 -3.89 11.83 4.00
C ALA A 76 -4.55 11.43 5.33
N LYS A 77 -4.66 12.36 6.29
CA LYS A 77 -5.24 12.14 7.63
C LYS A 77 -4.58 10.96 8.37
N VAL A 78 -3.26 10.84 8.25
CA VAL A 78 -2.50 9.77 8.90
C VAL A 78 -2.09 10.19 10.30
N ASN A 79 -2.70 9.57 11.31
CA ASN A 79 -2.37 9.82 12.71
C ASN A 79 -1.23 8.92 13.22
N ASN A 80 -1.14 7.71 12.68
CA ASN A 80 -0.13 6.72 13.06
C ASN A 80 0.40 5.98 11.83
N LEU A 81 1.73 6.01 11.65
CA LEU A 81 2.42 5.31 10.56
C LEU A 81 2.34 3.78 10.68
N SER A 82 2.16 3.23 11.87
CA SER A 82 2.10 1.77 12.06
C SER A 82 0.78 1.14 11.61
N THR A 83 -0.27 1.94 11.46
CA THR A 83 -1.63 1.48 11.08
C THR A 83 -2.12 2.16 9.81
N ILE A 84 -1.22 2.58 8.93
CA ILE A 84 -1.57 3.29 7.70
C ILE A 84 -2.29 2.36 6.71
N THR A 85 -3.37 2.86 6.09
CA THR A 85 -4.11 2.09 5.08
C THR A 85 -3.50 2.25 3.69
N TYR A 86 -3.90 1.37 2.77
CA TYR A 86 -3.47 1.44 1.37
C TYR A 86 -3.88 2.78 0.72
N GLU A 87 -5.12 3.22 0.95
CA GLU A 87 -5.69 4.45 0.40
C GLU A 87 -4.92 5.69 0.90
N GLN A 88 -4.47 5.66 2.16
CA GLN A 88 -3.63 6.71 2.72
C GLN A 88 -2.25 6.74 2.06
N VAL A 89 -1.62 5.57 1.84
CA VAL A 89 -0.33 5.49 1.11
C VAL A 89 -0.50 5.99 -0.33
N LEU A 90 -1.60 5.66 -1.00
CA LEU A 90 -1.90 6.13 -2.35
C LEU A 90 -2.11 7.67 -2.38
N SER A 91 -2.79 8.22 -1.36
CA SER A 91 -2.94 9.67 -1.19
C SER A 91 -1.59 10.37 -1.02
N ILE A 92 -0.69 9.80 -0.21
CA ILE A 92 0.68 10.34 -0.01
C ILE A 92 1.49 10.25 -1.31
N PHE A 93 1.37 9.15 -2.06
CA PHE A 93 2.00 9.02 -3.37
C PHE A 93 1.52 10.11 -4.34
N ASN A 94 0.22 10.42 -4.34
CA ASN A 94 -0.32 11.52 -5.14
C ASN A 94 0.25 12.89 -4.73
N SER A 95 0.45 13.14 -3.43
CA SER A 95 1.17 14.33 -2.95
C SER A 95 2.63 14.34 -3.42
N TYR A 96 3.30 13.19 -3.39
CA TYR A 96 4.67 13.03 -3.91
C TYR A 96 4.78 13.34 -5.41
N LEU A 97 3.80 12.93 -6.23
CA LEU A 97 3.74 13.32 -7.64
C LEU A 97 3.58 14.82 -7.81
N LEU A 98 2.68 15.44 -7.03
CA LEU A 98 2.40 16.87 -7.09
C LEU A 98 3.63 17.71 -6.73
N PHE A 99 4.29 17.39 -5.61
CA PHE A 99 5.47 18.14 -5.14
C PHE A 99 6.67 18.05 -6.08
N ASN A 100 6.74 17.00 -6.90
CA ASN A 100 7.82 16.81 -7.88
C ASN A 100 7.42 17.26 -9.30
N GLY A 101 6.26 17.93 -9.47
CA GLY A 101 5.81 18.44 -10.78
C GLY A 101 5.47 17.34 -11.79
N ARG A 102 5.02 16.16 -11.33
CA ARG A 102 4.76 14.99 -12.16
C ARG A 102 3.28 14.69 -12.37
N LYS A 103 2.38 15.51 -11.81
CA LYS A 103 0.93 15.36 -11.89
C LYS A 103 0.34 16.30 -12.94
#